data_AF-A0A2H0H859-F1
#
_entry.id   AF-A0A2H0H859-F1
#
_cell.length_a   1.000
_cell.length_b   1.000
_cell.length_c   1.000
_cell.angle_alpha   90.00
_cell.angle_beta   90.00
_cell.angle_gamma   90.00
#
_symmetry.space_group_name_H-M   'P 1'
#
loop_
_entity.id
_entity.type
_entity.pdbx_description
1 polymer ?
#
loop_
_entity_poly.entity_id
_entity_poly.type
_entity_poly.pdbx_seq_one_letter_code
_entity_poly.pdbx_strand_id
1 'polypeptide(L)'
;MKHHFLLKTIALVFIFMVSIGTADARKKKEETKQDSLKASAFSGLKWRSIGPSFSSGRIADFAVNPNNFSEYYVAVASGHIWKTTNNGTTFEPVFDNHGVYSIGCITMDPTNTNVVWAGTGENNHQRALGYGNGVYKTLDGGKSWKNMGLKDSRQIGGILIDPRNSAVVYVAAEGSAWGPGEERGLYKTTDGGKTWEKVLNISENTGVANICFEPGNPDVLYAGAEQRRRRQFGKIGGGSESAFYKSTDAGKTWDKLTSGIPEVDKGGMAIAVSPVNPNNVYVMFEASNDKGGVYRSTDRGGSFSKVNDYFSSGQYYSELYCDPKDADKLYSVDTYTKFSTDGGKTWSNLSNNQRHVDDHALWIDPDNTMHFFIGGDGGIYESWD
;
A
#
# COMPACT_ATOMS: atom_id res chain seq x y z
N MET A 1 -15.38 -83.48 43.45
CA MET A 1 -14.99 -84.48 42.44
C MET A 1 -15.93 -84.31 41.23
N LYS A 2 -15.37 -83.93 40.08
CA LYS A 2 -15.90 -83.99 38.70
C LYS A 2 -17.13 -83.18 38.23
N HIS A 3 -17.01 -82.78 36.95
CA HIS A 3 -17.98 -82.32 35.94
C HIS A 3 -18.11 -80.79 35.82
N HIS A 4 -17.60 -80.06 34.81
CA HIS A 4 -17.58 -80.21 33.34
C HIS A 4 -18.99 -80.39 32.74
N PHE A 5 -19.62 -79.30 32.23
CA PHE A 5 -19.92 -79.08 30.79
C PHE A 5 -20.79 -77.82 30.53
N LEU A 6 -20.34 -77.05 29.53
CA LEU A 6 -21.08 -76.37 28.43
C LEU A 6 -22.17 -75.27 28.64
N LEU A 7 -21.85 -74.14 27.99
CA LEU A 7 -22.68 -73.17 27.24
C LEU A 7 -24.22 -73.28 27.32
N LYS A 8 -24.87 -72.19 27.74
CA LYS A 8 -26.00 -71.57 27.01
C LYS A 8 -26.02 -70.05 27.18
N THR A 9 -26.04 -69.37 26.04
CA THR A 9 -26.19 -67.93 25.82
C THR A 9 -27.55 -67.43 26.30
N ILE A 10 -27.57 -66.43 27.20
CA ILE A 10 -28.74 -65.57 27.45
C ILE A 10 -28.23 -64.15 27.66
N ALA A 11 -28.65 -63.26 26.77
CA ALA A 11 -28.51 -61.81 26.90
C ALA A 11 -29.34 -61.31 28.08
N LEU A 12 -28.80 -60.42 28.92
CA LEU A 12 -29.55 -59.29 29.49
C LEU A 12 -28.62 -58.32 30.22
N VAL A 13 -28.47 -57.13 29.62
CA VAL A 13 -28.63 -55.81 30.26
C VAL A 13 -28.11 -55.72 31.70
N PHE A 14 -26.85 -55.31 31.86
CA PHE A 14 -26.40 -54.69 33.11
C PHE A 14 -26.77 -53.21 33.10
N ILE A 15 -27.77 -52.91 33.92
CA ILE A 15 -28.23 -51.59 34.34
C ILE A 15 -27.02 -50.80 34.87
N PHE A 16 -26.51 -49.84 34.11
CA PHE A 16 -25.82 -48.71 34.69
C PHE A 16 -26.89 -47.66 35.00
N MET A 17 -27.17 -47.50 36.29
CA MET A 17 -28.06 -46.47 36.80
C MET A 17 -27.62 -45.12 36.25
N VAL A 18 -28.56 -44.56 35.50
CA VAL A 18 -28.68 -43.17 35.15
C VAL A 18 -28.62 -42.33 36.43
N SER A 19 -27.42 -41.88 36.81
CA SER A 19 -27.29 -40.60 37.50
C SER A 19 -27.40 -39.52 36.42
N ILE A 20 -28.64 -39.21 36.00
CA ILE A 20 -28.95 -37.86 35.56
C ILE A 20 -28.68 -37.00 36.79
N GLY A 21 -27.43 -36.59 36.96
CA GLY A 21 -27.15 -35.33 37.60
C GLY A 21 -27.92 -34.32 36.76
N THR A 22 -29.04 -33.84 37.30
CA THR A 22 -29.58 -32.55 36.91
C THR A 22 -28.49 -31.55 37.25
N ALA A 23 -27.51 -31.41 36.35
CA ALA A 23 -26.83 -30.16 36.17
C ALA A 23 -27.96 -29.22 35.72
N ASP A 24 -28.68 -28.67 36.69
CA ASP A 24 -29.35 -27.39 36.56
C ASP A 24 -28.23 -26.44 36.13
N ALA A 25 -28.02 -26.38 34.81
CA ALA A 25 -27.49 -25.20 34.19
C ALA A 25 -28.46 -24.12 34.60
N ARG A 26 -28.18 -23.47 35.74
CA ARG A 26 -28.76 -22.18 36.10
C ARG A 26 -28.49 -21.32 34.89
N LYS A 27 -29.47 -21.22 33.99
CA LYS A 27 -29.61 -20.09 33.10
C LYS A 27 -29.64 -18.92 34.05
N LYS A 28 -28.47 -18.33 34.31
CA LYS A 28 -28.37 -16.97 34.79
C LYS A 28 -29.20 -16.22 33.76
N LYS A 29 -30.42 -15.83 34.14
CA LYS A 29 -31.11 -14.75 33.46
C LYS A 29 -30.11 -13.62 33.56
N GLU A 30 -29.40 -13.34 32.47
CA GLU A 30 -28.81 -12.04 32.29
C GLU A 30 -30.01 -11.10 32.32
N GLU A 31 -30.29 -10.54 33.50
CA GLU A 31 -30.98 -9.27 33.56
C GLU A 31 -30.10 -8.33 32.77
N THR A 32 -30.46 -8.10 31.51
CA THR A 32 -29.97 -6.97 30.73
C THR A 32 -30.32 -5.76 31.57
N LYS A 33 -29.35 -5.30 32.39
CA LYS A 33 -29.39 -4.00 33.03
C LYS A 33 -29.61 -3.02 31.90
N GLN A 34 -30.83 -2.51 31.82
CA GLN A 34 -31.18 -1.51 30.85
C GLN A 34 -30.25 -0.33 31.12
N ASP A 35 -29.40 -0.02 30.14
CA ASP A 35 -28.41 1.04 30.29
C ASP A 35 -29.15 2.32 30.66
N SER A 36 -28.79 2.93 31.80
CA SER A 36 -29.52 4.07 32.35
C SER A 36 -29.37 5.32 31.47
N LEU A 37 -28.40 5.28 30.55
CA LEU A 37 -28.07 6.34 29.62
C LEU A 37 -28.59 5.99 28.23
N LYS A 38 -29.56 6.76 27.73
CA LYS A 38 -30.08 6.63 26.37
C LYS A 38 -29.17 7.38 25.40
N ALA A 39 -28.96 6.86 24.19
CA ALA A 39 -28.20 7.53 23.12
C ALA A 39 -28.68 8.98 22.87
N SER A 40 -29.98 9.25 23.04
CA SER A 40 -30.56 10.60 22.95
C SER A 40 -29.94 11.61 23.91
N ALA A 41 -29.47 11.19 25.08
CA ALA A 41 -28.82 12.05 26.07
C ALA A 41 -27.49 12.63 25.58
N PHE A 42 -26.88 12.01 24.56
CA PHE A 42 -25.60 12.43 23.98
C PHE A 42 -25.73 13.05 22.60
N SER A 43 -26.94 13.15 22.05
CA SER A 43 -27.19 13.66 20.69
C SER A 43 -26.74 15.11 20.46
N GLY A 44 -26.58 15.89 21.52
CA GLY A 44 -26.05 17.26 21.47
C GLY A 44 -24.53 17.37 21.57
N LEU A 45 -23.81 16.27 21.84
CA LEU A 45 -22.36 16.29 21.91
C LEU A 45 -21.76 16.32 20.50
N LYS A 46 -20.76 17.17 20.31
CA LYS A 46 -19.99 17.25 19.07
C LYS A 46 -18.56 16.81 19.33
N TRP A 47 -18.03 16.00 18.43
CA TRP A 47 -16.60 15.75 18.39
C TRP A 47 -15.86 17.04 18.05
N ARG A 48 -14.74 17.26 18.73
CA ARG A 48 -13.80 18.34 18.41
C ARG A 48 -12.40 17.76 18.34
N SER A 49 -11.64 18.17 17.33
CA SER A 49 -10.21 17.88 17.32
C SER A 49 -9.53 18.63 18.47
N ILE A 50 -8.59 17.95 19.14
CA ILE A 50 -7.68 18.58 20.11
C ILE A 50 -6.30 18.85 19.49
N GLY A 51 -6.15 18.54 18.20
CA GLY A 51 -4.90 18.62 17.45
C GLY A 51 -3.87 17.56 17.87
N PRO A 52 -2.87 17.30 17.03
CA PRO A 52 -1.63 16.68 17.49
C PRO A 52 -0.84 17.69 18.33
N SER A 53 -0.25 17.23 19.44
CA SER A 53 0.65 18.09 20.24
C SER A 53 2.06 18.20 19.67
N PHE A 54 2.48 17.22 18.84
CA PHE A 54 3.80 17.19 18.22
C PHE A 54 3.78 16.46 16.86
N SER A 55 3.47 15.16 16.85
CA SER A 55 3.39 14.36 15.62
C SER A 55 1.94 14.18 15.18
N SER A 56 1.66 14.35 13.89
CA SER A 56 0.32 14.20 13.29
C SER A 56 0.02 12.78 12.76
N GLY A 57 1.04 11.92 12.72
CA GLY A 57 0.95 10.52 12.29
C GLY A 57 1.56 10.30 10.91
N ARG A 58 1.76 9.02 10.58
CA ARG A 58 2.43 8.62 9.35
C ARG A 58 1.63 8.93 8.10
N ILE A 59 2.23 9.75 7.26
CA ILE A 59 1.73 10.07 5.93
C ILE A 59 2.18 8.98 4.96
N ALA A 60 1.24 8.43 4.20
CA ALA A 60 1.51 7.36 3.25
C ALA A 60 1.70 7.88 1.82
N ASP A 61 0.95 8.91 1.42
CA ASP A 61 0.97 9.41 0.04
C ASP A 61 0.30 10.80 -0.08
N PHE A 62 0.55 11.50 -1.18
CA PHE A 62 -0.05 12.79 -1.52
C PHE A 62 -0.71 12.75 -2.90
N ALA A 63 -1.84 13.45 -3.03
CA ALA A 63 -2.40 13.78 -4.34
C ALA A 63 -2.55 15.30 -4.46
N VAL A 64 -1.63 15.93 -5.20
CA VAL A 64 -1.55 17.39 -5.35
C VAL A 64 -2.25 17.83 -6.63
N ASN A 65 -3.05 18.90 -6.56
CA ASN A 65 -3.75 19.43 -7.72
C ASN A 65 -2.76 20.08 -8.71
N PRO A 66 -2.64 19.56 -9.95
CA PRO A 66 -1.65 20.04 -10.93
C PRO A 66 -1.87 21.49 -11.38
N ASN A 67 -3.07 22.04 -11.15
CA ASN A 67 -3.42 23.42 -11.53
C ASN A 67 -3.43 24.38 -10.33
N ASN A 68 -3.26 23.88 -9.11
CA ASN A 68 -3.28 24.66 -7.87
C ASN A 68 -2.63 23.90 -6.72
N PHE A 69 -1.33 24.06 -6.49
CA PHE A 69 -0.60 23.33 -5.46
C PHE A 69 -1.04 23.64 -4.02
N SER A 70 -1.86 24.67 -3.79
CA SER A 70 -2.49 24.92 -2.49
C SER A 70 -3.67 23.98 -2.18
N GLU A 71 -4.12 23.18 -3.15
CA GLU A 71 -5.11 22.12 -2.97
C GLU A 71 -4.45 20.74 -3.12
N TYR A 72 -4.50 19.96 -2.05
CA TYR A 72 -4.01 18.59 -2.07
C TYR A 72 -4.69 17.70 -1.04
N TYR A 73 -4.57 16.40 -1.26
CA TYR A 73 -5.04 15.35 -0.39
C TYR A 73 -3.87 14.60 0.22
N VAL A 74 -4.08 14.09 1.42
CA VAL A 74 -3.09 13.38 2.23
C VAL A 74 -3.67 12.03 2.61
N ALA A 75 -3.01 10.95 2.19
CA ALA A 75 -3.30 9.60 2.65
C ALA A 75 -2.57 9.35 3.97
N VAL A 76 -3.30 8.90 5.00
CA VAL A 76 -2.72 8.63 6.31
C VAL A 76 -2.82 7.13 6.61
N ALA A 77 -1.70 6.54 7.03
CA ALA A 77 -1.57 5.12 7.31
C ALA A 77 -2.62 4.60 8.30
N SER A 78 -3.03 5.44 9.27
CA SER A 78 -4.09 5.16 10.25
C SER A 78 -4.84 6.43 10.65
N GLY A 79 -5.43 7.12 9.67
CA GLY A 79 -6.10 8.39 9.90
C GLY A 79 -6.97 8.90 8.76
N HIS A 80 -7.44 8.02 7.88
CA HIS A 80 -8.26 8.37 6.71
C HIS A 80 -7.54 9.30 5.70
N ILE A 81 -8.33 10.11 4.99
CA ILE A 81 -7.88 11.06 3.98
C ILE A 81 -8.21 12.46 4.47
N TRP A 82 -7.23 13.34 4.39
CA TRP A 82 -7.37 14.77 4.71
C TRP A 82 -7.19 15.59 3.44
N LYS A 83 -7.91 16.71 3.36
CA LYS A 83 -7.82 17.64 2.25
C LYS A 83 -7.49 19.04 2.76
N THR A 84 -6.62 19.75 2.06
CA THR A 84 -6.46 21.20 2.22
C THR A 84 -6.81 21.91 0.91
N THR A 85 -7.22 23.18 1.02
CA THR A 85 -7.41 24.10 -0.11
C THR A 85 -6.70 25.44 0.15
N ASN A 86 -5.84 25.50 1.15
CA ASN A 86 -5.14 26.71 1.60
C ASN A 86 -3.69 26.41 2.01
N ASN A 87 -3.02 25.59 1.20
CA ASN A 87 -1.59 25.28 1.33
C ASN A 87 -1.21 24.71 2.70
N GLY A 88 -2.03 23.81 3.23
CA GLY A 88 -1.75 23.13 4.50
C GLY A 88 -1.98 23.97 5.76
N THR A 89 -2.52 25.19 5.64
CA THR A 89 -2.89 26.00 6.83
C THR A 89 -3.98 25.30 7.66
N THR A 90 -4.96 24.71 6.98
CA THR A 90 -6.00 23.87 7.61
C THR A 90 -6.28 22.63 6.78
N PHE A 91 -6.70 21.56 7.45
CA PHE A 91 -7.10 20.31 6.83
C PHE A 91 -8.50 19.89 7.28
N GLU A 92 -9.29 19.41 6.33
CA GLU A 92 -10.61 18.84 6.56
C GLU A 92 -10.57 17.31 6.32
N PRO A 93 -11.15 16.50 7.20
CA PRO A 93 -11.28 15.07 6.95
C PRO A 93 -12.34 14.85 5.87
N VAL A 94 -11.99 14.12 4.82
CA VAL A 94 -12.88 13.88 3.67
C VAL A 94 -13.31 12.42 3.53
N PHE A 95 -12.96 11.56 4.50
CA PHE A 95 -13.16 10.10 4.38
C PHE A 95 -13.64 9.39 5.67
N ASP A 96 -14.03 10.11 6.72
CA ASP A 96 -14.33 9.53 8.05
C ASP A 96 -15.51 8.53 8.09
N ASN A 97 -16.40 8.53 7.10
CA ASN A 97 -17.65 7.75 7.12
C ASN A 97 -17.63 6.49 6.24
N HIS A 98 -16.45 5.95 5.90
CA HIS A 98 -16.32 4.84 4.94
C HIS A 98 -15.85 3.50 5.54
N GLY A 99 -15.73 3.40 6.86
CA GLY A 99 -15.56 2.11 7.57
C GLY A 99 -14.19 1.43 7.41
N VAL A 100 -13.19 2.16 6.92
CA VAL A 100 -11.79 1.72 6.80
C VAL A 100 -10.89 2.90 7.14
N TYR A 101 -9.89 2.68 8.00
CA TYR A 101 -9.11 3.77 8.60
C TYR A 101 -7.70 3.94 8.01
N SER A 102 -7.23 2.91 7.30
CA SER A 102 -5.87 2.85 6.77
C SER A 102 -5.89 3.12 5.27
N ILE A 103 -5.11 4.11 4.83
CA ILE A 103 -4.95 4.49 3.43
C ILE A 103 -3.49 4.27 3.05
N GLY A 104 -3.25 3.53 1.96
CA GLY A 104 -1.91 3.21 1.47
C GLY A 104 -1.44 4.13 0.35
N CYS A 105 -2.35 4.55 -0.53
CA CYS A 105 -2.01 5.45 -1.62
C CYS A 105 -3.23 6.31 -2.03
N ILE A 106 -2.97 7.44 -2.67
CA ILE A 106 -4.00 8.35 -3.19
C ILE A 106 -3.53 9.00 -4.49
N THR A 107 -4.39 9.05 -5.50
CA THR A 107 -4.02 9.62 -6.80
C THR A 107 -5.14 10.47 -7.36
N MET A 108 -4.77 11.65 -7.87
CA MET A 108 -5.68 12.57 -8.53
C MET A 108 -5.63 12.36 -10.05
N ASP A 109 -6.78 12.46 -10.70
CA ASP A 109 -6.83 12.46 -12.16
C ASP A 109 -6.16 13.74 -12.71
N PRO A 110 -5.15 13.59 -13.60
CA PRO A 110 -4.40 14.74 -14.11
C PRO A 110 -5.23 15.68 -14.98
N THR A 111 -6.40 15.23 -15.47
CA THR A 111 -7.29 15.99 -16.37
C THR A 111 -8.60 16.41 -15.70
N ASN A 112 -8.92 15.88 -14.51
CA ASN A 112 -10.13 16.23 -13.77
C ASN A 112 -9.92 16.15 -12.25
N THR A 113 -9.61 17.29 -11.64
CA THR A 113 -9.25 17.39 -10.22
C THR A 113 -10.37 17.02 -9.23
N ASN A 114 -11.61 16.86 -9.71
CA ASN A 114 -12.71 16.32 -8.88
C ASN A 114 -12.64 14.80 -8.71
N VAL A 115 -11.91 14.11 -9.59
CA VAL A 115 -11.74 12.66 -9.58
C VAL A 115 -10.47 12.31 -8.83
N VAL A 116 -10.64 11.66 -7.68
CA VAL A 116 -9.54 11.15 -6.86
C VAL A 116 -9.83 9.70 -6.52
N TRP A 117 -8.79 8.89 -6.56
CA TRP A 117 -8.81 7.48 -6.20
C TRP A 117 -7.97 7.25 -4.96
N ALA A 118 -8.47 6.42 -4.05
CA ALA A 118 -7.76 6.04 -2.84
C ALA A 118 -7.64 4.52 -2.74
N GLY A 119 -6.42 4.05 -2.50
CA GLY A 119 -6.11 2.66 -2.17
C GLY A 119 -6.08 2.49 -0.66
N THR A 120 -6.85 1.54 -0.13
CA THR A 120 -6.92 1.32 1.32
C THR A 120 -5.97 0.22 1.78
N GLY A 121 -5.52 0.33 3.03
CA GLY A 121 -4.50 -0.50 3.64
C GLY A 121 -3.10 -0.08 3.26
N GLU A 122 -2.26 0.12 4.26
CA GLU A 122 -0.85 0.47 4.07
C GLU A 122 -0.11 -0.57 3.21
N ASN A 123 0.69 -0.09 2.27
CA ASN A 123 1.62 -0.85 1.44
C ASN A 123 2.91 -1.29 2.18
N ASN A 124 2.96 -1.10 3.51
CA ASN A 124 4.08 -1.51 4.35
C ASN A 124 4.08 -3.01 4.65
N HIS A 125 5.23 -3.50 5.13
CA HIS A 125 5.37 -4.88 5.59
C HIS A 125 5.51 -5.01 7.09
N GLN A 126 5.21 -3.99 7.90
CA GLN A 126 5.43 -4.03 9.35
C GLN A 126 4.45 -4.93 10.14
N ARG A 127 4.64 -5.06 11.46
CA ARG A 127 3.75 -5.85 12.32
C ARG A 127 2.42 -5.13 12.60
N ALA A 128 2.48 -3.82 12.84
CA ALA A 128 1.32 -2.97 13.04
C ALA A 128 0.81 -2.47 11.68
N LEU A 129 0.31 -3.39 10.85
CA LEU A 129 -0.10 -3.08 9.49
C LEU A 129 -1.60 -2.80 9.44
N GLY A 130 -1.98 -1.57 9.08
CA GLY A 130 -3.37 -1.24 8.76
C GLY A 130 -3.88 -2.05 7.58
N TYR A 131 -5.11 -2.55 7.66
CA TYR A 131 -5.76 -3.29 6.58
C TYR A 131 -6.80 -2.45 5.87
N GLY A 132 -6.89 -2.65 4.57
CA GLY A 132 -7.86 -2.05 3.68
C GLY A 132 -9.06 -2.94 3.41
N ASN A 133 -9.96 -2.39 2.60
CA ASN A 133 -11.09 -3.08 1.98
C ASN A 133 -11.29 -2.65 0.51
N GLY A 134 -10.17 -2.43 -0.20
CA GLY A 134 -10.12 -2.17 -1.64
C GLY A 134 -9.90 -0.72 -2.01
N VAL A 135 -10.49 -0.30 -3.12
CA VAL A 135 -10.29 1.03 -3.69
C VAL A 135 -11.55 1.88 -3.62
N TYR A 136 -11.37 3.19 -3.41
CA TYR A 136 -12.45 4.17 -3.39
C TYR A 136 -12.24 5.23 -4.45
N LYS A 137 -13.34 5.80 -4.92
CA LYS A 137 -13.36 6.89 -5.88
C LYS A 137 -14.29 8.00 -5.41
N THR A 138 -13.84 9.24 -5.54
CA THR A 138 -14.70 10.44 -5.51
C THR A 138 -14.83 11.02 -6.91
N LEU A 139 -15.96 11.68 -7.18
CA LEU A 139 -16.23 12.44 -8.39
C LEU A 139 -16.52 13.91 -8.09
N ASP A 140 -16.45 14.32 -6.82
CA ASP A 140 -16.91 15.61 -6.31
C ASP A 140 -15.86 16.26 -5.39
N GLY A 141 -14.59 15.91 -5.59
CA GLY A 141 -13.46 16.50 -4.86
C GLY A 141 -13.42 16.13 -3.38
N GLY A 142 -13.83 14.88 -3.06
CA GLY A 142 -13.77 14.30 -1.72
C GLY A 142 -15.02 14.51 -0.87
N LYS A 143 -16.11 15.09 -1.40
CA LYS A 143 -17.35 15.26 -0.63
C LYS A 143 -18.07 13.93 -0.42
N SER A 144 -17.96 13.02 -1.39
CA SER A 144 -18.45 11.66 -1.29
C SER A 144 -17.49 10.67 -1.93
N TRP A 145 -17.41 9.47 -1.36
CA TRP A 145 -16.61 8.38 -1.87
C TRP A 145 -17.43 7.12 -2.06
N LYS A 146 -17.12 6.38 -3.12
CA LYS A 146 -17.72 5.09 -3.44
C LYS A 146 -16.64 4.01 -3.45
N ASN A 147 -16.89 2.91 -2.75
CA ASN A 147 -16.04 1.71 -2.86
C ASN A 147 -16.23 1.10 -4.27
N MET A 148 -15.13 0.91 -4.98
CA MET A 148 -15.09 0.46 -6.37
C MET A 148 -14.63 -1.00 -6.50
N GLY A 149 -14.56 -1.77 -5.42
CA GLY A 149 -14.19 -3.19 -5.44
C GLY A 149 -12.77 -3.48 -4.97
N LEU A 150 -12.25 -4.66 -5.33
CA LEU A 150 -10.98 -5.21 -4.85
C LEU A 150 -10.94 -5.32 -3.31
N LYS A 151 -12.03 -5.79 -2.69
CA LYS A 151 -12.23 -5.71 -1.23
C LYS A 151 -11.31 -6.60 -0.40
N ASP A 152 -10.83 -7.68 -0.99
CA ASP A 152 -9.94 -8.66 -0.38
C ASP A 152 -8.46 -8.46 -0.75
N SER A 153 -8.15 -7.43 -1.56
CA SER A 153 -6.77 -6.99 -1.81
C SER A 153 -6.05 -6.56 -0.53
N ARG A 154 -6.76 -5.98 0.45
CA ARG A 154 -6.28 -5.52 1.77
C ARG A 154 -5.16 -4.49 1.80
N GLN A 155 -4.25 -4.48 0.84
CA GLN A 155 -3.15 -3.53 0.71
C GLN A 155 -3.05 -3.17 -0.76
N ILE A 156 -3.19 -1.89 -1.03
CA ILE A 156 -3.03 -1.31 -2.36
C ILE A 156 -1.71 -0.55 -2.36
N GLY A 157 -0.79 -0.99 -3.22
CA GLY A 157 0.56 -0.44 -3.33
C GLY A 157 0.65 0.80 -4.22
N GLY A 158 -0.33 1.00 -5.11
CA GLY A 158 -0.36 2.15 -6.01
C GLY A 158 -1.55 2.15 -6.96
N ILE A 159 -1.89 3.33 -7.45
CA ILE A 159 -2.95 3.55 -8.45
C ILE A 159 -2.40 4.46 -9.54
N LEU A 160 -2.64 4.10 -10.81
CA LEU A 160 -2.36 4.95 -11.96
C LEU A 160 -3.63 5.26 -12.71
N ILE A 161 -3.80 6.50 -13.15
CA ILE A 161 -4.89 6.93 -14.03
C ILE A 161 -4.28 7.26 -15.39
N ASP A 162 -4.79 6.67 -16.46
CA ASP A 162 -4.32 6.98 -17.81
C ASP A 162 -4.65 8.45 -18.14
N PRO A 163 -3.63 9.30 -18.44
CA PRO A 163 -3.86 10.72 -18.68
C PRO A 163 -4.68 11.01 -19.95
N ARG A 164 -4.87 10.01 -20.81
CA ARG A 164 -5.68 10.12 -22.03
C ARG A 164 -7.16 9.84 -21.75
N ASN A 165 -7.48 9.11 -20.68
CA ASN A 165 -8.83 8.68 -20.36
C ASN A 165 -9.00 8.30 -18.87
N SER A 166 -9.69 9.15 -18.12
CA SER A 166 -10.08 8.99 -16.72
C SER A 166 -10.81 7.68 -16.35
N ALA A 167 -11.36 6.96 -17.33
CA ALA A 167 -12.01 5.67 -17.11
C ALA A 167 -11.02 4.49 -17.04
N VAL A 168 -9.79 4.70 -17.52
CA VAL A 168 -8.71 3.69 -17.54
C VAL A 168 -7.84 3.89 -16.31
N VAL A 169 -7.89 2.92 -15.40
CA VAL A 169 -7.18 2.98 -14.11
C VAL A 169 -6.51 1.63 -13.85
N TYR A 170 -5.30 1.67 -13.32
CA TYR A 170 -4.54 0.50 -12.90
C TYR A 170 -4.40 0.51 -11.38
N VAL A 171 -4.51 -0.66 -10.75
CA VAL A 171 -4.40 -0.82 -9.29
C VAL A 171 -3.40 -1.92 -8.98
N ALA A 172 -2.29 -1.56 -8.36
CA ALA A 172 -1.32 -2.48 -7.80
C ALA A 172 -1.86 -3.05 -6.49
N ALA A 173 -2.34 -4.29 -6.54
CA ALA A 173 -2.87 -5.00 -5.39
C ALA A 173 -1.80 -5.97 -4.86
N GLU A 174 -1.26 -5.66 -3.70
CA GLU A 174 -0.27 -6.52 -3.06
C GLU A 174 -0.89 -7.77 -2.43
N GLY A 175 -2.14 -7.65 -1.97
CA GLY A 175 -2.82 -8.67 -1.19
C GLY A 175 -2.50 -8.65 0.30
N SER A 176 -3.32 -9.36 1.06
CA SER A 176 -3.16 -9.56 2.51
C SER A 176 -1.77 -10.01 2.92
N ALA A 177 -1.09 -9.27 3.80
CA ALA A 177 0.14 -9.79 4.43
C ALA A 177 -0.11 -11.09 5.21
N TRP A 178 -1.33 -11.30 5.71
CA TRP A 178 -1.64 -12.30 6.74
C TRP A 178 -2.12 -13.67 6.21
N GLY A 179 -2.19 -13.85 4.89
CA GLY A 179 -2.57 -15.15 4.32
C GLY A 179 -2.80 -15.11 2.81
N PRO A 180 -2.81 -16.28 2.14
CA PRO A 180 -3.08 -16.38 0.71
C PRO A 180 -4.41 -15.78 0.29
N GLY A 181 -4.49 -15.37 -0.97
CA GLY A 181 -5.67 -14.75 -1.51
C GLY A 181 -5.54 -14.41 -2.98
N GLU A 182 -6.68 -14.37 -3.66
CA GLU A 182 -6.82 -14.19 -5.10
C GLU A 182 -6.69 -12.74 -5.55
N GLU A 183 -7.04 -11.78 -4.68
CA GLU A 183 -6.98 -10.35 -5.00
C GLU A 183 -5.56 -9.78 -4.86
N ARG A 184 -4.63 -10.38 -5.61
CA ARG A 184 -3.24 -9.96 -5.82
C ARG A 184 -2.96 -9.72 -7.29
N GLY A 185 -1.94 -8.91 -7.56
CA GLY A 185 -1.45 -8.64 -8.90
C GLY A 185 -1.74 -7.21 -9.34
N LEU A 186 -1.77 -6.98 -10.64
CA LEU A 186 -2.18 -5.72 -11.23
C LEU A 186 -3.57 -5.85 -11.83
N TYR A 187 -4.46 -4.94 -11.46
CA TYR A 187 -5.80 -4.85 -12.01
C TYR A 187 -5.93 -3.63 -12.90
N LYS A 188 -6.75 -3.75 -13.94
CA LYS A 188 -7.09 -2.67 -14.85
C LYS A 188 -8.61 -2.55 -14.95
N THR A 189 -9.11 -1.33 -14.97
CA THR A 189 -10.47 -1.01 -15.42
C THR A 189 -10.39 -0.17 -16.69
N THR A 190 -11.41 -0.26 -17.54
CA THR A 190 -11.62 0.67 -18.67
C THR A 190 -12.98 1.37 -18.62
N ASP A 191 -13.79 1.10 -17.58
CA ASP A 191 -15.15 1.64 -17.41
C ASP A 191 -15.29 2.52 -16.14
N GLY A 192 -14.17 3.02 -15.63
CA GLY A 192 -14.10 3.89 -14.46
C GLY A 192 -14.27 3.16 -13.12
N GLY A 193 -14.03 1.85 -13.08
CA GLY A 193 -14.00 1.00 -11.87
C GLY A 193 -15.24 0.16 -11.65
N LYS A 194 -16.14 0.04 -12.63
CA LYS A 194 -17.32 -0.81 -12.51
C LYS A 194 -16.92 -2.28 -12.64
N THR A 195 -15.94 -2.57 -13.48
CA THR A 195 -15.35 -3.90 -13.63
C THR A 195 -13.83 -3.84 -13.59
N TRP A 196 -13.21 -4.95 -13.16
CA TRP A 196 -11.77 -5.08 -13.04
C TRP A 196 -11.28 -6.33 -13.76
N GLU A 197 -10.25 -6.16 -14.59
CA GLU A 197 -9.51 -7.22 -15.24
C GLU A 197 -8.16 -7.39 -14.55
N LYS A 198 -7.80 -8.61 -14.16
CA LYS A 198 -6.46 -8.90 -13.64
C LYS A 198 -5.49 -9.04 -14.82
N VAL A 199 -4.65 -8.03 -15.03
CA VAL A 199 -3.74 -7.92 -16.18
C VAL A 199 -2.33 -8.44 -15.91
N LEU A 200 -1.94 -8.58 -14.65
CA LEU A 200 -0.71 -9.27 -14.23
C LEU A 200 -1.00 -10.11 -12.99
N ASN A 201 -0.83 -11.43 -13.10
CA ASN A 201 -0.99 -12.39 -12.01
C ASN A 201 0.33 -13.11 -11.77
N ILE A 202 0.78 -13.17 -10.51
CA ILE A 202 1.99 -13.92 -10.13
C ILE A 202 1.58 -15.19 -9.39
N SER A 203 1.10 -15.05 -8.15
CA SER A 203 0.64 -16.17 -7.32
C SER A 203 -0.27 -15.69 -6.19
N GLU A 204 -0.84 -16.62 -5.41
CA GLU A 204 -1.58 -16.31 -4.18
C GLU A 204 -0.70 -15.68 -3.07
N ASN A 205 0.64 -15.68 -3.24
CA ASN A 205 1.64 -15.17 -2.31
C ASN A 205 2.31 -13.87 -2.76
N THR A 206 2.13 -13.49 -4.02
CA THR A 206 2.87 -12.39 -4.65
C THR A 206 1.91 -11.45 -5.38
N GLY A 207 1.90 -10.19 -4.96
CA GLY A 207 1.14 -9.12 -5.60
C GLY A 207 2.07 -8.06 -6.17
N VAL A 208 1.48 -7.00 -6.73
CA VAL A 208 2.24 -5.85 -7.27
C VAL A 208 2.27 -4.77 -6.22
N ALA A 209 3.48 -4.33 -5.85
CA ALA A 209 3.75 -3.35 -4.79
C ALA A 209 3.83 -1.92 -5.34
N ASN A 210 4.34 -1.74 -6.57
CA ASN A 210 4.40 -0.43 -7.21
C ASN A 210 4.28 -0.57 -8.72
N ILE A 211 3.81 0.52 -9.32
CA ILE A 211 3.57 0.68 -10.74
C ILE A 211 3.88 2.11 -11.17
N CYS A 212 4.42 2.27 -12.37
CA CYS A 212 4.58 3.58 -12.99
C CYS A 212 4.41 3.49 -14.51
N PHE A 213 3.97 4.60 -15.12
CA PHE A 213 4.03 4.77 -16.56
C PHE A 213 5.43 5.17 -16.99
N GLU A 214 5.77 4.89 -18.25
CA GLU A 214 6.77 5.67 -18.95
C GLU A 214 6.25 7.13 -19.12
N PRO A 215 6.98 8.15 -18.65
CA PRO A 215 6.55 9.54 -18.79
C PRO A 215 6.31 9.91 -20.26
N GLY A 216 5.12 10.44 -20.54
CA GLY A 216 4.66 10.78 -21.89
C GLY A 216 4.15 9.60 -22.73
N ASN A 217 4.22 8.37 -22.24
CA ASN A 217 3.78 7.18 -22.97
C ASN A 217 3.06 6.16 -22.07
N PRO A 218 1.76 6.36 -21.79
CA PRO A 218 0.99 5.47 -20.91
C PRO A 218 0.72 4.06 -21.47
N ASP A 219 1.16 3.74 -22.70
CA ASP A 219 1.15 2.37 -23.20
C ASP A 219 2.32 1.54 -22.66
N VAL A 220 3.37 2.20 -22.18
CA VAL A 220 4.51 1.56 -21.51
C VAL A 220 4.34 1.66 -20.00
N LEU A 221 4.33 0.51 -19.33
CA LEU A 221 4.19 0.42 -17.88
C LEU A 221 5.32 -0.42 -17.30
N TYR A 222 5.69 -0.10 -16.07
CA TYR A 222 6.62 -0.88 -15.27
C TYR A 222 5.93 -1.28 -13.96
N ALA A 223 6.21 -2.48 -13.48
CA ALA A 223 5.62 -3.01 -12.25
C ALA A 223 6.65 -3.76 -11.41
N GLY A 224 6.69 -3.49 -10.11
CA GLY A 224 7.43 -4.27 -9.12
C GLY A 224 6.50 -5.24 -8.39
N ALA A 225 6.69 -6.53 -8.57
CA ALA A 225 5.96 -7.57 -7.82
C ALA A 225 6.79 -8.06 -6.64
N GLU A 226 6.14 -8.23 -5.50
CA GLU A 226 6.81 -8.61 -4.25
C GLU A 226 6.11 -9.79 -3.56
N GLN A 227 6.90 -10.82 -3.29
CA GLN A 227 6.48 -11.97 -2.51
C GLN A 227 6.56 -11.63 -1.02
N ARG A 228 5.42 -11.61 -0.34
CA ARG A 228 5.38 -11.18 1.06
C ARG A 228 4.36 -11.89 1.93
N ARG A 229 4.73 -12.11 3.20
CA ARG A 229 3.90 -12.70 4.25
C ARG A 229 4.23 -12.17 5.63
N ARG A 230 3.23 -12.18 6.49
CA ARG A 230 3.34 -12.02 7.94
C ARG A 230 2.86 -13.27 8.65
N ARG A 231 3.63 -13.66 9.66
CA ARG A 231 3.29 -14.68 10.66
C ARG A 231 3.41 -14.04 12.04
N GLN A 232 2.82 -14.67 13.05
CA GLN A 232 2.92 -14.20 14.44
C GLN A 232 4.37 -14.03 14.90
N PHE A 233 5.29 -14.85 14.37
CA PHE A 233 6.70 -14.93 14.76
C PHE A 233 7.70 -14.48 13.67
N GLY A 234 7.25 -13.93 12.55
CA GLY A 234 8.16 -13.58 11.46
C GLY A 234 7.52 -12.93 10.25
N LYS A 235 8.35 -12.57 9.27
CA LYS A 235 7.92 -12.07 7.96
C LYS A 235 8.67 -12.77 6.83
N ILE A 236 8.02 -12.83 5.68
CA ILE A 236 8.63 -13.02 4.37
C ILE A 236 8.49 -11.66 3.70
N GLY A 237 9.60 -11.00 3.35
CA GLY A 237 9.61 -9.68 2.72
C GLY A 237 10.41 -9.71 1.42
N GLY A 238 10.21 -10.78 0.65
CA GLY A 238 11.00 -11.12 -0.52
C GLY A 238 11.10 -12.62 -0.75
N GLY A 239 11.41 -13.00 -1.98
CA GLY A 239 11.63 -14.38 -2.39
C GLY A 239 11.69 -14.52 -3.91
N SER A 240 11.76 -15.77 -4.38
CA SER A 240 11.98 -16.10 -5.79
C SER A 240 10.88 -15.62 -6.75
N GLU A 241 9.67 -15.36 -6.25
CA GLU A 241 8.56 -14.85 -7.06
C GLU A 241 8.61 -13.32 -7.26
N SER A 242 9.37 -12.59 -6.44
CA SER A 242 9.53 -11.14 -6.59
C SER A 242 10.28 -10.84 -7.90
N ALA A 243 9.75 -9.93 -8.71
CA ALA A 243 10.33 -9.57 -9.99
C ALA A 243 9.83 -8.21 -10.48
N PHE A 244 10.57 -7.60 -11.40
CA PHE A 244 10.12 -6.43 -12.15
C PHE A 244 9.58 -6.86 -13.51
N TYR A 245 8.58 -6.14 -13.99
CA TYR A 245 7.92 -6.40 -15.26
C TYR A 245 7.80 -5.12 -16.07
N LYS A 246 7.73 -5.27 -17.40
CA LYS A 246 7.44 -4.20 -18.33
C LYS A 246 6.33 -4.63 -19.29
N SER A 247 5.43 -3.71 -19.57
CA SER A 247 4.46 -3.79 -20.66
C SER A 247 4.78 -2.72 -21.69
N THR A 248 4.52 -2.98 -22.96
CA THR A 248 4.57 -1.96 -24.05
C THR A 248 3.24 -1.80 -24.79
N ASP A 249 2.17 -2.44 -24.31
CA ASP A 249 0.86 -2.49 -24.97
C ASP A 249 -0.31 -2.15 -24.03
N ALA A 250 -0.07 -1.23 -23.09
CA ALA A 250 -1.02 -0.78 -22.06
C ALA A 250 -1.48 -1.91 -21.12
N GLY A 251 -0.57 -2.80 -20.77
CA GLY A 251 -0.74 -3.85 -19.78
C GLY A 251 -1.43 -5.09 -20.31
N LYS A 252 -1.54 -5.30 -21.64
CA LYS A 252 -2.13 -6.53 -22.20
C LYS A 252 -1.14 -7.69 -22.11
N THR A 253 0.15 -7.42 -22.28
CA THR A 253 1.23 -8.39 -22.12
C THR A 253 2.35 -7.83 -21.25
N TRP A 254 3.08 -8.72 -20.58
CA TRP A 254 4.11 -8.37 -19.61
C TRP A 254 5.35 -9.22 -19.78
N ASP A 255 6.48 -8.56 -20.00
CA ASP A 255 7.80 -9.16 -20.03
C ASP A 255 8.44 -9.03 -18.65
N LYS A 256 9.04 -10.12 -18.15
CA LYS A 256 9.83 -10.09 -16.92
C LYS A 256 11.20 -9.47 -17.22
N LEU A 257 11.60 -8.49 -16.42
CA LEU A 257 12.91 -7.85 -16.53
C LEU A 257 13.95 -8.67 -15.76
N THR A 258 14.86 -9.33 -16.48
CA THR A 258 15.90 -10.20 -15.89
C THR A 258 17.32 -9.78 -16.26
N SER A 259 17.51 -9.16 -17.42
CA SER A 259 18.84 -8.79 -17.92
C SER A 259 19.54 -7.82 -16.98
N GLY A 260 20.65 -8.25 -16.37
CA GLY A 260 21.42 -7.45 -15.42
C GLY A 260 20.81 -7.31 -14.01
N ILE A 261 19.66 -7.95 -13.77
CA ILE A 261 19.04 -8.07 -12.44
C ILE A 261 19.39 -9.46 -11.87
N PRO A 262 19.89 -9.56 -10.64
CA PRO A 262 20.28 -10.84 -10.05
C PRO A 262 19.09 -11.78 -9.82
N GLU A 263 19.24 -13.05 -10.22
CA GLU A 263 18.25 -14.13 -10.03
C GLU A 263 18.39 -14.79 -8.65
N VAL A 264 18.33 -13.99 -7.60
CA VAL A 264 18.29 -14.44 -6.21
C VAL A 264 16.97 -14.01 -5.57
N ASP A 265 16.68 -14.54 -4.37
CA ASP A 265 15.57 -14.07 -3.55
C ASP A 265 15.74 -12.57 -3.26
N LYS A 266 14.67 -11.80 -3.55
CA LYS A 266 14.64 -10.34 -3.46
C LYS A 266 13.28 -9.82 -2.99
N GLY A 267 13.27 -8.62 -2.43
CA GLY A 267 12.07 -7.94 -1.94
C GLY A 267 12.35 -6.46 -1.65
N GLY A 268 11.41 -5.76 -1.05
CA GLY A 268 11.47 -4.30 -0.92
C GLY A 268 11.63 -3.64 -2.29
N MET A 269 10.70 -3.95 -3.19
CA MET A 269 10.85 -3.63 -4.61
C MET A 269 10.54 -2.16 -4.84
N ALA A 270 11.38 -1.40 -5.55
CA ALA A 270 11.08 -0.05 -6.01
C ALA A 270 11.44 0.07 -7.50
N ILE A 271 10.59 0.75 -8.28
CA ILE A 271 10.85 1.05 -9.70
C ILE A 271 10.44 2.48 -10.04
N ALA A 272 11.33 3.22 -10.70
CA ALA A 272 11.08 4.58 -11.13
C ALA A 272 11.64 4.81 -12.54
N VAL A 273 10.96 5.64 -13.31
CA VAL A 273 11.38 6.05 -14.65
C VAL A 273 11.63 7.55 -14.64
N SER A 274 12.78 7.98 -15.18
CA SER A 274 13.07 9.40 -15.23
C SER A 274 12.09 10.13 -16.16
N PRO A 275 11.40 11.19 -15.69
CA PRO A 275 10.55 12.03 -16.54
C PRO A 275 11.32 12.87 -17.54
N VAL A 276 12.60 13.13 -17.27
CA VAL A 276 13.48 13.88 -18.17
C VAL A 276 14.05 12.99 -19.28
N ASN A 277 14.37 11.73 -18.94
CA ASN A 277 14.91 10.78 -19.90
C ASN A 277 14.36 9.36 -19.64
N PRO A 278 13.29 8.93 -20.32
CA PRO A 278 12.68 7.62 -20.11
C PRO A 278 13.58 6.41 -20.39
N ASN A 279 14.74 6.60 -21.03
CA ASN A 279 15.74 5.55 -21.14
C ASN A 279 16.32 5.15 -19.77
N ASN A 280 16.34 6.09 -18.83
CA ASN A 280 16.76 5.86 -17.46
C ASN A 280 15.61 5.23 -16.66
N VAL A 281 15.74 3.93 -16.39
CA VAL A 281 14.85 3.20 -15.47
C VAL A 281 15.69 2.76 -14.28
N TYR A 282 15.23 3.07 -13.09
CA TYR A 282 15.89 2.73 -11.83
C TYR A 282 15.08 1.69 -11.09
N VAL A 283 15.78 0.70 -10.54
CA VAL A 283 15.20 -0.22 -9.56
C VAL A 283 16.07 -0.25 -8.32
N MET A 284 15.43 -0.42 -7.17
CA MET A 284 16.09 -0.62 -5.88
C MET A 284 15.38 -1.76 -5.15
N PHE A 285 16.16 -2.66 -4.54
CA PHE A 285 15.62 -3.81 -3.83
C PHE A 285 16.62 -4.40 -2.83
N GLU A 286 16.08 -5.04 -1.79
CA GLU A 286 16.80 -5.98 -0.93
C GLU A 286 17.02 -7.29 -1.69
N ALA A 287 18.18 -7.92 -1.55
CA ALA A 287 18.41 -9.24 -2.14
C ALA A 287 19.46 -10.06 -1.39
N SER A 288 19.31 -11.37 -1.46
CA SER A 288 20.26 -12.34 -0.89
C SER A 288 21.65 -12.23 -1.52
N ASN A 289 22.67 -12.79 -0.84
CA ASN A 289 24.06 -12.85 -1.32
C ASN A 289 24.67 -11.47 -1.63
N ASP A 290 24.31 -10.45 -0.85
CA ASP A 290 24.77 -9.06 -0.99
C ASP A 290 24.51 -8.49 -2.41
N LYS A 291 23.45 -8.97 -3.07
CA LYS A 291 23.03 -8.51 -4.40
C LYS A 291 21.98 -7.41 -4.35
N GLY A 292 21.55 -6.98 -3.17
CA GLY A 292 20.67 -5.82 -3.01
C GLY A 292 21.39 -4.53 -3.44
N GLY A 293 20.63 -3.52 -3.83
CA GLY A 293 21.19 -2.22 -4.21
C GLY A 293 20.34 -1.47 -5.23
N VAL A 294 20.91 -0.39 -5.75
CA VAL A 294 20.34 0.39 -6.86
C VAL A 294 20.90 -0.11 -8.18
N TYR A 295 20.01 -0.35 -9.13
CA TYR A 295 20.34 -0.72 -10.50
C TYR A 295 19.72 0.28 -11.45
N ARG A 296 20.45 0.59 -12.53
CA ARG A 296 20.02 1.51 -13.58
C ARG A 296 20.04 0.82 -14.93
N SER A 297 18.99 1.02 -15.70
CA SER A 297 18.95 0.80 -17.14
C SER A 297 19.10 2.13 -17.86
N THR A 298 19.74 2.12 -19.03
CA THR A 298 19.84 3.27 -19.97
C THR A 298 19.20 2.95 -21.32
N ASP A 299 18.39 1.89 -21.38
CA ASP A 299 17.74 1.33 -22.56
C ASP A 299 16.27 0.97 -22.30
N ARG A 300 15.60 1.74 -21.42
CA ARG A 300 14.17 1.56 -21.07
C ARG A 300 13.87 0.19 -20.45
N GLY A 301 14.76 -0.31 -19.61
CA GLY A 301 14.63 -1.61 -18.95
C GLY A 301 15.04 -2.81 -19.80
N GLY A 302 15.71 -2.63 -20.94
CA GLY A 302 16.26 -3.74 -21.73
C GLY A 302 17.38 -4.49 -21.00
N SER A 303 18.22 -3.77 -20.27
CA SER A 303 19.25 -4.31 -19.39
C SER A 303 19.56 -3.37 -18.23
N PHE A 304 19.96 -3.93 -17.10
CA PHE A 304 20.30 -3.18 -15.90
C PHE A 304 21.78 -3.37 -15.53
N SER A 305 22.33 -2.40 -14.80
CA SER A 305 23.64 -2.51 -14.17
C SER A 305 23.56 -1.99 -12.73
N LYS A 306 24.20 -2.68 -11.79
CA LYS A 306 24.29 -2.21 -10.40
C LYS A 306 25.11 -0.92 -10.38
N VAL A 307 24.58 0.14 -9.77
CA VAL A 307 25.25 1.43 -9.66
C VAL A 307 25.67 1.75 -8.22
N ASN A 308 25.01 1.17 -7.22
CA ASN A 308 25.34 1.34 -5.81
C ASN A 308 24.78 0.18 -4.96
N ASP A 309 25.38 -0.06 -3.79
CA ASP A 309 24.94 -1.09 -2.83
C ASP A 309 23.79 -0.64 -1.91
N TYR A 310 23.43 0.64 -1.95
CA TYR A 310 22.35 1.23 -1.15
C TYR A 310 20.98 0.66 -1.53
N PHE A 311 20.19 0.39 -0.50
CA PHE A 311 18.75 0.18 -0.59
C PHE A 311 18.12 0.66 0.72
N SER A 312 16.89 1.18 0.65
CA SER A 312 16.07 1.45 1.83
C SER A 312 15.36 0.17 2.30
N SER A 313 14.87 0.17 3.54
CA SER A 313 14.22 -1.05 4.07
C SER A 313 12.90 -1.34 3.36
N GLY A 314 12.79 -2.57 2.83
CA GLY A 314 11.58 -3.17 2.28
C GLY A 314 10.45 -3.34 3.28
N GLN A 315 10.65 -3.01 4.55
CA GLN A 315 9.55 -2.98 5.51
C GLN A 315 8.67 -1.72 5.38
N TYR A 316 9.26 -0.60 4.95
CA TYR A 316 8.71 0.73 5.19
C TYR A 316 8.88 1.72 4.04
N TYR A 317 9.89 1.58 3.20
CA TYR A 317 10.42 2.73 2.44
C TYR A 317 10.70 2.47 0.96
N SER A 318 10.39 1.30 0.40
CA SER A 318 10.83 0.88 -0.94
C SER A 318 10.21 1.69 -2.10
N GLU A 319 10.56 2.97 -2.17
CA GLU A 319 10.06 3.94 -3.12
C GLU A 319 11.22 4.83 -3.58
N LEU A 320 11.29 5.01 -4.89
CA LEU A 320 12.25 5.88 -5.56
C LEU A 320 11.49 6.95 -6.32
N TYR A 321 11.99 8.17 -6.26
CA TYR A 321 11.40 9.32 -6.93
C TYR A 321 12.45 9.95 -7.83
N CYS A 322 12.15 10.07 -9.12
CA CYS A 322 13.01 10.79 -10.05
C CYS A 322 12.68 12.28 -10.02
N ASP A 323 13.71 13.13 -10.06
CA ASP A 323 13.52 14.57 -10.19
C ASP A 323 12.88 14.90 -11.56
N PRO A 324 11.90 15.84 -11.60
CA PRO A 324 11.19 16.17 -12.84
C PRO A 324 11.99 17.02 -13.82
N LYS A 325 13.15 17.56 -13.41
CA LYS A 325 13.98 18.46 -14.25
C LYS A 325 15.44 18.00 -14.40
N ASP A 326 15.92 17.09 -13.56
CA ASP A 326 17.25 16.49 -13.67
C ASP A 326 17.20 14.96 -13.87
N ALA A 327 17.73 14.49 -15.00
CA ALA A 327 17.69 13.09 -15.40
C ALA A 327 18.52 12.14 -14.52
N ASP A 328 19.46 12.67 -13.74
CA ASP A 328 20.35 11.90 -12.87
C ASP A 328 20.06 12.14 -11.37
N LYS A 329 19.10 13.01 -11.04
CA LYS A 329 18.71 13.28 -9.67
C LYS A 329 17.56 12.39 -9.21
N LEU A 330 17.76 11.75 -8.06
CA LEU A 330 16.86 10.76 -7.47
C LEU A 330 16.69 11.03 -5.99
N TYR A 331 15.55 10.64 -5.46
CA TYR A 331 15.28 10.58 -4.03
C TYR A 331 14.84 9.17 -3.65
N SER A 332 15.23 8.75 -2.45
CA SER A 332 14.79 7.52 -1.81
C SER A 332 14.29 7.89 -0.43
N VAL A 333 13.00 7.65 -0.17
CA VAL A 333 12.48 7.74 1.19
C VAL A 333 13.14 6.67 2.05
N ASP A 334 13.35 6.97 3.32
CA ASP A 334 14.08 6.15 4.30
C ASP A 334 13.84 6.74 5.70
N THR A 335 14.44 6.15 6.75
CA THR A 335 14.49 6.83 8.06
C THR A 335 15.08 8.23 7.94
N TYR A 336 16.06 8.42 7.06
CA TYR A 336 16.47 9.74 6.60
C TYR A 336 16.43 9.74 5.09
N THR A 337 15.45 10.42 4.48
CA THR A 337 15.39 10.54 3.01
C THR A 337 16.76 10.86 2.44
N LYS A 338 17.17 10.08 1.44
CA LYS A 338 18.41 10.30 0.72
C LYS A 338 18.14 10.82 -0.67
N PHE A 339 19.12 11.52 -1.22
CA PHE A 339 19.12 11.92 -2.61
C PHE A 339 20.45 11.60 -3.28
N SER A 340 20.40 11.44 -4.60
CA SER A 340 21.53 11.28 -5.49
C SER A 340 21.43 12.33 -6.59
N THR A 341 22.56 12.82 -7.10
CA THR A 341 22.63 13.75 -8.25
C THR A 341 23.53 13.20 -9.37
N ASP A 342 23.84 11.91 -9.32
CA ASP A 342 24.77 11.25 -10.25
C ASP A 342 24.23 9.91 -10.78
N GLY A 343 22.89 9.80 -10.81
CA GLY A 343 22.17 8.65 -11.32
C GLY A 343 22.23 7.44 -10.37
N GLY A 344 22.23 7.70 -9.06
CA GLY A 344 22.20 6.70 -8.02
C GLY A 344 23.56 6.13 -7.63
N LYS A 345 24.68 6.70 -8.11
CA LYS A 345 26.04 6.21 -7.80
C LYS A 345 26.50 6.62 -6.41
N THR A 346 26.12 7.81 -5.95
CA THR A 346 26.35 8.28 -4.59
C THR A 346 25.06 8.81 -3.99
N TRP A 347 24.92 8.66 -2.66
CA TRP A 347 23.73 9.03 -1.92
C TRP A 347 24.12 9.87 -0.71
N SER A 348 23.44 11.00 -0.54
CA SER A 348 23.57 11.90 0.61
C SER A 348 22.25 11.99 1.35
N ASN A 349 22.29 12.16 2.67
CA ASN A 349 21.08 12.45 3.43
C ASN A 349 20.56 13.84 3.02
N LEU A 350 19.27 13.92 2.75
CA LEU A 350 18.56 15.18 2.70
C LEU A 350 18.52 15.77 4.12
N SER A 351 18.58 17.09 4.23
CA SER A 351 18.51 17.77 5.53
C SER A 351 17.28 17.32 6.31
N ASN A 352 17.46 17.06 7.60
CA ASN A 352 16.40 16.70 8.55
C ASN A 352 16.15 17.81 9.57
N ASN A 353 16.62 19.02 9.29
CA ASN A 353 16.40 20.16 10.18
C ASN A 353 14.90 20.48 10.26
N GLN A 354 14.39 20.73 11.47
CA GLN A 354 12.98 21.10 11.73
C GLN A 354 11.91 20.08 11.30
N ARG A 355 12.30 18.85 10.95
CA ARG A 355 11.36 17.77 10.62
C ARG A 355 11.66 16.48 11.37
N HIS A 356 10.64 15.64 11.51
CA HIS A 356 10.79 14.27 12.00
C HIS A 356 11.50 13.40 10.95
N VAL A 357 12.02 12.27 11.40
CA VAL A 357 12.62 11.20 10.56
C VAL A 357 11.52 10.24 10.07
N ASP A 358 11.90 9.10 9.47
CA ASP A 358 10.96 8.06 9.00
C ASP A 358 9.98 8.63 7.97
N ASP A 359 10.56 8.97 6.81
CA ASP A 359 9.85 9.53 5.66
C ASP A 359 9.29 8.41 4.79
N HIS A 360 8.08 8.60 4.29
CA HIS A 360 7.32 7.59 3.56
C HIS A 360 6.71 8.11 2.25
N ALA A 361 6.56 9.43 2.10
CA ALA A 361 5.96 10.03 0.92
C ALA A 361 6.76 11.24 0.47
N LEU A 362 6.91 11.42 -0.83
CA LEU A 362 7.54 12.58 -1.44
C LEU A 362 6.70 13.07 -2.61
N TRP A 363 6.43 14.37 -2.66
CA TRP A 363 5.93 15.03 -3.86
C TRP A 363 6.89 16.13 -4.25
N ILE A 364 7.30 16.18 -5.52
CA ILE A 364 8.20 17.20 -6.07
C ILE A 364 7.41 18.02 -7.08
N ASP A 365 7.44 19.34 -6.91
CA ASP A 365 6.82 20.26 -7.86
C ASP A 365 7.49 20.13 -9.25
N PRO A 366 6.73 19.81 -10.31
CA PRO A 366 7.27 19.62 -11.66
C PRO A 366 7.83 20.89 -12.28
N ASP A 367 7.42 22.08 -11.79
CA ASP A 367 7.83 23.39 -12.27
C ASP A 367 8.92 24.03 -11.41
N ASN A 368 9.05 23.64 -10.14
CA ASN A 368 10.10 24.10 -9.25
C ASN A 368 10.60 22.99 -8.31
N THR A 369 11.69 22.32 -8.64
CA THR A 369 12.18 21.15 -7.87
C THR A 369 12.76 21.47 -6.50
N MET A 370 12.77 22.74 -6.09
CA MET A 370 13.05 23.17 -4.72
C MET A 370 11.77 23.19 -3.86
N HIS A 371 10.60 23.26 -4.49
CA HIS A 371 9.31 23.11 -3.86
C HIS A 371 8.93 21.63 -3.80
N PHE A 372 8.87 21.06 -2.60
CA PHE A 372 8.49 19.66 -2.41
C PHE A 372 7.84 19.43 -1.05
N PHE A 373 7.03 18.38 -0.97
CA PHE A 373 6.44 17.89 0.27
C PHE A 373 7.11 16.60 0.70
N ILE A 374 7.42 16.47 1.98
CA ILE A 374 7.83 15.21 2.60
C ILE A 374 6.78 14.83 3.63
N GLY A 375 6.29 13.60 3.53
CA GLY A 375 5.40 12.97 4.49
C GLY A 375 6.12 11.87 5.24
N GLY A 376 5.98 11.83 6.56
CA GLY A 376 6.58 10.80 7.41
C GLY A 376 5.82 10.61 8.72
N ASP A 377 6.43 9.96 9.70
CA ASP A 377 5.81 9.68 11.01
C ASP A 377 5.47 10.94 11.84
N GLY A 378 6.17 12.04 11.56
CA GLY A 378 5.88 13.35 12.18
C GLY A 378 4.71 14.09 11.56
N GLY A 379 4.34 13.77 10.32
CA GLY A 379 3.37 14.53 9.53
C GLY A 379 3.92 14.98 8.18
N ILE A 380 3.51 16.19 7.78
CA ILE A 380 3.82 16.79 6.49
C ILE A 380 4.79 17.94 6.70
N TYR A 381 5.81 18.00 5.85
CA TYR A 381 6.80 19.07 5.78
C TYR A 381 6.88 19.58 4.35
N GLU A 382 7.15 20.88 4.20
CA GLU A 382 7.24 21.56 2.91
C GLU A 382 8.57 22.32 2.87
N SER A 383 9.28 22.22 1.75
CA SER A 383 10.46 23.06 1.47
C SER A 383 10.23 23.90 0.22
N TRP A 384 10.97 24.99 0.12
CA TRP A 384 11.11 25.83 -1.07
C TRP A 384 12.59 26.07 -1.44
N ASP A 385 13.53 25.47 -0.69
CA ASP A 385 14.98 25.61 -0.81
C ASP A 385 15.77 24.33 -0.47
#